data_AF-A0A8U1FDY3-F1
#
_entry.id   AF-A0A8U1FDY3-F1
#
_cell.length_a   1.000
_cell.length_b   1.000
_cell.length_c   1.000
_cell.angle_alpha   90.00
_cell.angle_beta   90.00
_cell.angle_gamma   90.00
#
_symmetry.space_group_name_H-M   'P 1'
#
loop_
_entity.id
_entity.type
_entity.pdbx_description
1 polymer ?
#
loop_
_entity_poly.entity_id
_entity_poly.type
_entity_poly.pdbx_seq_one_letter_code
_entity_poly.pdbx_strand_id
1 'polypeptide(L)'
;MGRIFVETHPVRIWWNKYFVPYSLYTGPYPPYAGGGGYLLSRDALSLLLHASTRVPLFPIDDAYVGMVAQAANLPARHHPGFMPVEYSPSRHPCHYLNSIMVLHKLLPTDLLHLWSFRQTQVHSCKDSAQDGLTLARANSPG
;
A
#
# COMPACT_ATOMS: atom_id res chain seq x y z
N MET A 1 -3.49 -1.45 -7.69
CA MET A 1 -2.29 -2.16 -7.20
C MET A 1 -1.76 -1.46 -5.96
N GLY A 2 -1.07 -2.18 -5.07
CA GLY A 2 -0.50 -1.61 -3.85
C GLY A 2 0.12 -2.68 -2.95
N ARG A 3 0.29 -2.37 -1.67
CA ARG A 3 0.64 -3.38 -0.65
C ARG A 3 -0.60 -4.15 -0.26
N ILE A 4 -0.70 -5.41 -0.68
CA ILE A 4 -1.88 -6.24 -0.40
C ILE A 4 -1.77 -6.89 0.98
N PHE A 5 -2.83 -6.74 1.76
CA PHE A 5 -3.09 -7.45 2.99
C PHE A 5 -4.06 -8.59 2.68
N VAL A 6 -3.71 -9.79 3.12
CA VAL A 6 -4.51 -11.01 2.96
C VAL A 6 -4.78 -11.61 4.33
N GLU A 7 -5.97 -12.18 4.50
CA GLU A 7 -6.39 -12.88 5.73
C GLU A 7 -6.22 -12.06 7.03
N THR A 8 -6.26 -10.74 6.92
CA THR A 8 -6.18 -9.88 8.10
C THR A 8 -7.49 -9.88 8.85
N HIS A 9 -7.40 -9.97 10.17
CA HIS A 9 -8.55 -10.02 11.05
C HIS A 9 -8.78 -8.67 11.73
N PRO A 10 -10.04 -8.33 12.05
CA PRO A 10 -10.34 -7.10 12.77
C PRO A 10 -9.65 -7.07 14.15
N VAL A 11 -9.07 -5.92 14.50
CA VAL A 11 -8.47 -5.73 15.82
C VAL A 11 -9.57 -5.66 16.88
N ARG A 12 -9.49 -6.50 17.93
CA ARG A 12 -10.52 -6.60 18.99
C ARG A 12 -10.17 -5.87 20.28
N ILE A 13 -9.15 -5.02 20.22
CA ILE A 13 -8.66 -4.21 21.33
C ILE A 13 -9.33 -2.84 21.26
N TRP A 14 -10.20 -2.51 22.21
CA TRP A 14 -11.10 -1.34 22.12
C TRP A 14 -10.40 0.02 22.06
N TRP A 15 -9.18 0.15 22.61
CA TRP A 15 -8.38 1.38 22.55
C TRP A 15 -7.52 1.48 21.29
N ASN A 16 -7.51 0.46 20.42
CA ASN A 16 -6.77 0.52 19.18
C ASN A 16 -7.55 1.35 18.15
N LYS A 17 -6.85 2.25 17.43
CA LYS A 17 -7.47 3.06 16.36
C LYS A 17 -8.12 2.23 15.24
N TYR A 18 -7.78 0.94 15.12
CA TYR A 18 -8.33 0.00 14.15
C TYR A 18 -9.33 -0.98 14.78
N PHE A 19 -9.86 -0.67 15.97
CA PHE A 19 -10.83 -1.51 16.65
C PHE A 19 -12.10 -1.69 15.81
N VAL A 20 -12.53 -2.94 15.70
CA VAL A 20 -13.81 -3.32 15.11
C VAL A 20 -14.44 -4.37 16.03
N PRO A 21 -15.67 -4.19 16.52
CA PRO A 21 -16.32 -5.16 17.39
C PRO A 21 -16.83 -6.38 16.61
N TYR A 22 -17.01 -7.51 17.28
CA TYR A 22 -17.59 -8.72 16.68
C TYR A 22 -19.00 -8.50 16.14
N SER A 23 -19.78 -7.63 16.77
CA SER A 23 -21.13 -7.27 16.33
C SER A 23 -21.17 -6.56 14.98
N LEU A 24 -20.06 -5.95 14.54
CA LEU A 24 -19.99 -5.26 13.26
C LEU A 24 -19.46 -6.15 12.14
N TYR A 25 -18.45 -6.97 12.44
CA TYR A 25 -17.82 -7.83 11.43
C TYR A 25 -17.14 -9.03 12.05
N THR A 26 -17.32 -10.19 11.43
CA THR A 26 -16.76 -11.48 11.83
C THR A 26 -15.95 -12.09 10.70
N GLY A 27 -14.87 -12.80 11.03
CA GLY A 27 -13.97 -13.41 10.06
C GLY A 27 -12.91 -12.46 9.50
N PRO A 28 -12.12 -12.92 8.52
CA PRO A 28 -11.09 -12.12 7.87
C PRO A 28 -11.71 -11.08 6.91
N TYR A 29 -10.98 -9.99 6.67
CA TYR A 29 -11.29 -9.08 5.58
C TYR A 29 -10.98 -9.70 4.23
N PRO A 30 -11.70 -9.33 3.15
CA PRO A 30 -11.27 -9.66 1.79
C PRO A 30 -9.92 -9.01 1.49
N PRO A 31 -9.14 -9.53 0.52
CA PRO A 31 -7.86 -8.92 0.15
C PRO A 31 -7.99 -7.44 -0.20
N TYR A 32 -7.14 -6.60 0.40
CA TYR A 32 -7.18 -5.15 0.17
C TYR A 32 -5.79 -4.53 0.10
N ALA A 33 -5.66 -3.40 -0.58
CA ALA A 33 -4.43 -2.63 -0.61
C ALA A 33 -4.43 -1.60 0.53
N GLY A 34 -3.31 -1.43 1.24
CA GLY A 34 -3.23 -0.44 2.33
C GLY A 34 -1.82 -0.04 2.73
N GLY A 35 -1.67 0.66 3.87
CA GLY A 35 -0.37 0.91 4.51
C GLY A 35 0.44 2.10 3.98
N GLY A 36 -0.16 2.98 3.18
CA GLY A 36 0.42 4.27 2.75
C GLY A 36 -0.21 4.83 1.48
N GLY A 37 -0.61 3.95 0.56
CA GLY A 37 -1.29 4.32 -0.68
C GLY A 37 -1.42 3.16 -1.65
N TYR A 38 -2.25 3.35 -2.68
CA TYR A 38 -2.45 2.40 -3.78
C TYR A 38 -2.78 3.16 -5.07
N LEU A 39 -2.55 2.53 -6.21
CA LEU A 39 -2.82 3.08 -7.53
C LEU A 39 -4.01 2.40 -8.19
N LEU A 40 -4.94 3.19 -8.72
CA LEU A 40 -6.13 2.74 -9.44
C LEU A 40 -6.11 3.32 -10.85
N SER A 41 -6.56 2.53 -11.83
CA SER A 41 -6.92 3.08 -13.15
C SER A 41 -8.27 3.78 -13.05
N ARG A 42 -8.57 4.64 -14.04
CA ARG A 42 -9.88 5.28 -14.15
C ARG A 42 -11.02 4.26 -14.22
N ASP A 43 -10.84 3.20 -15.00
CA ASP A 43 -11.87 2.16 -15.15
C ASP A 43 -12.12 1.40 -13.84
N ALA A 44 -11.05 1.08 -13.10
CA ALA A 44 -11.18 0.47 -11.78
C ALA A 44 -11.92 1.41 -10.82
N LEU A 45 -11.61 2.71 -10.82
CA LEU A 45 -12.30 3.71 -10.01
C LEU A 45 -13.80 3.77 -10.33
N SER A 46 -14.18 3.76 -11.62
CA SER A 46 -15.58 3.76 -12.04
C SER A 46 -16.35 2.54 -11.54
N LEU A 47 -15.75 1.35 -11.62
CA LEU A 47 -16.34 0.11 -11.12
C LEU A 47 -16.48 0.12 -9.58
N LEU A 48 -15.46 0.59 -8.87
CA LEU A 48 -15.50 0.75 -7.42
C LEU A 48 -16.59 1.74 -6.99
N LEU A 49 -16.70 2.88 -7.67
CA LEU A 49 -17.74 3.88 -7.39
C LEU A 49 -19.15 3.33 -7.58
N HIS A 50 -19.37 2.51 -8.62
CA HIS A 50 -20.67 1.88 -8.80
C HIS A 50 -20.95 0.83 -7.72
N ALA A 51 -19.97 -0.01 -7.39
CA ALA A 51 -20.11 -1.05 -6.39
C ALA A 51 -20.29 -0.52 -4.96
N SER A 52 -19.70 0.63 -4.62
CA SER A 52 -19.77 1.22 -3.28
C SER A 52 -21.20 1.52 -2.84
N THR A 53 -22.11 1.78 -3.78
CA THR A 53 -23.55 2.00 -3.50
C THR A 53 -24.26 0.80 -2.88
N ARG A 54 -23.68 -0.40 -2.99
CA ARG A 54 -24.23 -1.67 -2.49
C ARG A 54 -23.47 -2.23 -1.29
N VAL A 55 -22.39 -1.56 -0.87
CA VAL A 55 -21.53 -2.02 0.23
C VAL A 55 -21.69 -1.05 1.41
N PRO A 56 -22.17 -1.53 2.58
CA PRO A 56 -22.28 -0.71 3.77
C PRO A 56 -20.94 -0.09 4.16
N LEU A 57 -20.98 1.15 4.65
CA LEU A 57 -19.78 1.83 5.14
C LEU A 57 -19.09 1.02 6.23
N PHE A 58 -17.77 1.00 6.19
CA PHE A 58 -16.94 0.23 7.11
C PHE A 58 -15.84 1.13 7.71
N PRO A 59 -15.52 1.02 9.01
CA PRO A 59 -14.67 1.99 9.72
C PRO A 59 -13.19 1.92 9.33
N ILE A 60 -12.76 0.84 8.69
CA ILE A 60 -11.40 0.70 8.17
C ILE A 60 -11.46 1.00 6.67
N ASP A 61 -10.99 2.17 6.27
CA ASP A 61 -11.05 2.69 4.90
C ASP A 61 -10.38 1.75 3.87
N ASP A 62 -9.15 1.30 4.14
CA ASP A 62 -8.44 0.36 3.27
C ASP A 62 -9.21 -0.97 3.12
N ALA A 63 -9.78 -1.48 4.21
CA ALA A 63 -10.59 -2.71 4.18
C ALA A 63 -11.94 -2.48 3.47
N TYR A 64 -12.56 -1.32 3.64
CA TYR A 64 -13.78 -0.93 2.91
C TYR A 64 -13.54 -0.94 1.41
N VAL A 65 -12.44 -0.35 0.94
CA VAL A 65 -12.06 -0.40 -0.48
C VAL A 65 -11.85 -1.84 -0.96
N GLY A 66 -11.30 -2.72 -0.12
CA GLY A 66 -11.25 -4.16 -0.37
C GLY A 66 -12.62 -4.83 -0.52
N MET A 67 -13.56 -4.51 0.36
CA MET A 67 -14.94 -5.02 0.29
C MET A 67 -15.64 -4.54 -0.97
N VAL A 68 -15.47 -3.26 -1.33
CA VAL A 68 -16.01 -2.69 -2.57
C VAL A 68 -15.37 -3.34 -3.81
N ALA A 69 -14.05 -3.59 -3.78
CA ALA A 69 -13.35 -4.29 -4.85
C ALA A 69 -13.85 -5.72 -5.02
N GLN A 70 -14.08 -6.44 -3.92
CA GLN A 70 -14.67 -7.77 -3.93
C GLN A 70 -16.08 -7.76 -4.56
N ALA A 71 -16.94 -6.81 -4.16
CA ALA A 71 -18.27 -6.65 -4.74
C ALA A 71 -18.27 -6.27 -6.23
N ALA A 72 -17.18 -5.64 -6.70
CA ALA A 72 -16.95 -5.30 -8.10
C ALA A 72 -16.25 -6.42 -8.90
N ASN A 73 -15.91 -7.55 -8.28
CA ASN A 73 -15.03 -8.59 -8.86
C ASN A 73 -13.69 -8.05 -9.36
N LEU A 74 -13.14 -7.04 -8.67
CA LEU A 74 -11.84 -6.44 -8.98
C LEU A 74 -10.75 -7.02 -8.07
N PRO A 75 -9.76 -7.75 -8.62
CA PRO A 75 -8.71 -8.33 -7.80
C PRO A 75 -7.71 -7.28 -7.31
N ALA A 76 -7.33 -7.40 -6.04
CA ALA A 76 -6.24 -6.63 -5.48
C ALA A 76 -4.89 -7.15 -6.03
N ARG A 77 -4.07 -6.25 -6.59
CA ARG A 77 -2.77 -6.61 -7.20
C ARG A 77 -1.60 -6.09 -6.37
N HIS A 78 -0.73 -7.00 -5.93
CA HIS A 78 0.51 -6.66 -5.24
C HIS A 78 1.52 -6.02 -6.18
N HIS A 79 2.27 -5.03 -5.68
CA HIS A 79 3.38 -4.43 -6.40
C HIS A 79 4.54 -4.11 -5.43
N PRO A 80 5.79 -4.53 -5.75
CA PRO A 80 6.93 -4.40 -4.85
C PRO A 80 7.33 -2.94 -4.56
N GLY A 81 6.93 -1.99 -5.41
CA GLY A 81 7.13 -0.56 -5.14
C GLY A 81 6.27 0.02 -4.01
N PHE A 82 5.36 -0.77 -3.43
CA PHE A 82 4.54 -0.39 -2.27
C PHE A 82 5.01 -1.19 -1.04
N MET A 83 6.28 -1.07 -0.70
CA MET A 83 6.86 -1.75 0.45
C MET A 83 6.83 -0.87 1.71
N PRO A 84 6.70 -1.48 2.90
CA PRO A 84 6.95 -0.78 4.16
C PRO A 84 8.45 -0.55 4.33
N VAL A 85 8.99 0.43 3.64
CA VAL A 85 10.35 0.89 3.88
C VAL A 85 10.26 2.04 4.86
N GLU A 86 10.90 1.89 6.01
CA GLU A 86 11.11 3.00 6.92
C GLU A 86 12.12 3.97 6.30
N TYR A 87 11.73 5.23 6.21
CA TYR A 87 12.64 6.26 5.77
C TYR A 87 13.66 6.55 6.88
N SER A 88 14.93 6.62 6.47
CA SER A 88 16.04 7.12 7.26
C SER A 88 16.73 8.26 6.49
N PRO A 89 16.90 9.44 7.10
CA PRO A 89 17.67 10.56 6.53
C PRO A 89 19.14 10.22 6.28
N SER A 90 19.68 9.19 6.95
CA SER A 90 21.08 8.77 6.78
C SER A 90 21.32 7.93 5.53
N ARG A 91 20.27 7.41 4.88
CA ARG A 91 20.41 6.64 3.63
C ARG A 91 20.39 7.57 2.43
N HIS A 92 21.19 7.23 1.43
CA HIS A 92 21.24 7.97 0.17
C HIS A 92 19.87 7.97 -0.55
N PRO A 93 19.40 9.12 -1.09
CA PRO A 93 18.08 9.23 -1.74
C PRO A 93 17.77 8.18 -2.81
N CYS A 94 18.77 7.74 -3.57
CA CYS A 94 18.62 6.70 -4.60
C CYS A 94 18.06 5.37 -4.07
N HIS A 95 18.28 5.04 -2.79
CA HIS A 95 17.69 3.85 -2.16
C HIS A 95 16.16 3.86 -2.23
N TYR A 96 15.56 5.05 -2.16
CA TYR A 96 14.11 5.21 -2.19
C TYR A 96 13.61 5.50 -3.61
N LEU A 97 14.33 6.28 -4.41
CA LEU A 97 13.81 6.80 -5.68
C LEU A 97 13.80 5.80 -6.85
N ASN A 98 14.61 4.74 -6.82
CA ASN A 98 14.70 3.79 -7.94
C ASN A 98 13.57 2.75 -7.97
N SER A 99 13.14 2.29 -6.79
CA SER A 99 12.29 1.08 -6.70
C SER A 99 11.02 1.29 -5.86
N ILE A 100 10.87 2.43 -5.18
CA ILE A 100 9.73 2.70 -4.30
C ILE A 100 8.78 3.69 -4.98
N MET A 101 7.51 3.32 -5.07
CA MET A 101 6.42 4.16 -5.59
C MET A 101 5.73 4.95 -4.48
N VAL A 102 5.59 4.34 -3.29
CA VAL A 102 4.99 4.98 -2.11
C VAL A 102 5.90 4.75 -0.91
N LEU A 103 6.36 5.83 -0.31
CA LEU A 103 7.18 5.82 0.89
C LEU A 103 6.41 6.47 2.05
N HIS A 104 6.28 5.76 3.15
CA HIS A 104 5.51 6.20 4.31
C HIS A 104 6.25 5.80 5.62
N LYS A 105 6.51 6.70 6.57
CA LYS A 105 6.17 8.14 6.63
C LYS A 105 7.40 9.01 6.37
N LEU A 106 7.16 10.20 5.81
CA LEU A 106 8.17 11.25 5.63
C LEU A 106 7.73 12.50 6.40
N LEU A 107 8.69 13.22 6.99
CA LEU A 107 8.44 14.60 7.42
C LEU A 107 8.34 15.51 6.20
N PRO A 108 7.70 16.68 6.30
CA PRO A 108 7.64 17.64 5.19
C PRO A 108 9.02 18.02 4.64
N THR A 109 10.03 18.15 5.51
CA THR A 109 11.41 18.43 5.13
C THR A 109 12.05 17.28 4.33
N ASP A 110 11.78 16.04 4.73
CA ASP A 110 12.29 14.85 4.03
C ASP A 110 11.66 14.71 2.65
N LEU A 111 10.35 14.97 2.54
CA LEU A 111 9.64 14.97 1.27
C LEU A 111 10.24 16.01 0.31
N LEU A 112 10.47 17.24 0.79
CA LEU A 112 11.09 18.29 -0.01
C LEU A 112 12.52 17.95 -0.40
N HIS A 113 13.31 17.36 0.50
CA HIS A 113 14.67 16.92 0.22
C HIS A 113 14.70 15.85 -0.88
N LEU A 114 13.90 14.78 -0.73
CA LEU A 114 13.80 13.72 -1.73
C LEU A 114 13.26 14.23 -3.06
N TRP A 115 12.28 15.15 -3.05
CA TRP A 115 11.74 15.76 -4.25
C TRP A 115 12.78 16.61 -4.97
N SER A 116 13.52 17.45 -4.25
CA SER A 116 14.60 18.28 -4.80
C SER A 116 15.70 17.41 -5.41
N PHE A 117 16.13 16.37 -4.70
CA PHE A 117 17.09 15.39 -5.23
C PHE A 117 16.56 14.71 -6.50
N ARG A 118 15.28 14.30 -6.50
CA ARG A 118 14.66 13.66 -7.68
C ARG A 118 14.72 14.54 -8.92
N GLN A 119 14.52 15.85 -8.76
CA GLN A 119 14.53 16.78 -9.89
C GLN A 119 15.94 17.10 -10.40
N THR A 120 16.94 17.11 -9.51
CA THR A 120 18.28 17.63 -9.82
C THR A 120 19.31 16.53 -10.07
N GLN A 121 19.20 15.39 -9.38
CA GLN A 121 20.28 14.41 -9.25
C GLN A 121 19.83 12.96 -9.43
N VAL A 122 18.56 12.68 -9.76
CA VAL A 122 18.10 11.28 -9.93
C VAL A 122 18.84 10.51 -11.01
N HIS A 123 19.35 11.20 -12.04
CA HIS A 123 20.17 10.59 -13.11
C HIS A 123 21.51 10.05 -12.60
N SER A 124 21.96 10.47 -11.41
CA SER A 124 23.15 9.95 -10.75
C SER A 124 22.90 8.61 -10.03
N CYS A 125 21.62 8.26 -9.82
CA CYS A 125 21.25 6.95 -9.32
C CYS A 125 21.53 5.92 -10.42
N LYS A 126 22.50 5.03 -10.18
CA LYS A 126 22.71 3.87 -11.04
C LYS A 126 21.48 2.97 -10.94
N ASP A 127 21.03 2.41 -12.06
CA ASP A 127 19.97 1.41 -12.09
C ASP A 127 20.45 0.13 -11.39
N SER A 128 20.28 0.05 -10.07
CA SER A 128 20.38 -1.20 -9.32
C SER A 128 19.14 -2.07 -9.53
N ALA A 129 18.66 -2.19 -10.77
CA ALA A 129 17.56 -3.08 -11.15
C ALA A 129 17.93 -4.56 -10.96
N GLN A 130 19.20 -4.88 -10.69
CA GLN A 130 19.71 -6.23 -10.55
C GLN A 130 19.89 -6.71 -9.09
N ASP A 131 19.86 -5.83 -8.09
CA ASP A 131 20.07 -6.24 -6.68
C ASP A 131 18.76 -6.51 -5.91
N GLY A 132 17.64 -5.93 -6.36
CA GLY A 132 16.32 -6.10 -5.72
C GLY A 132 15.58 -7.40 -6.09
N LEU A 133 15.86 -7.97 -7.26
CA LEU A 133 15.27 -9.25 -7.71
C LEU A 133 15.87 -10.47 -6.98
N THR A 134 17.07 -10.33 -6.42
CA THR A 134 17.75 -11.39 -5.66
C THR A 134 17.14 -11.57 -4.28
N LEU A 135 16.59 -10.50 -3.67
CA LEU A 135 15.87 -10.57 -2.39
C LEU A 135 14.42 -11.06 -2.55
N ALA A 136 13.77 -10.78 -3.69
CA ALA A 136 12.40 -11.25 -3.94
C ALA A 136 12.32 -12.77 -4.20
N ARG A 137 13.40 -13.40 -4.70
CA ARG A 137 13.48 -14.86 -4.87
C ARG A 137 13.79 -15.63 -3.59
N ALA A 138 14.30 -14.98 -2.55
CA ALA A 138 14.67 -15.64 -1.30
C ALA A 138 13.48 -15.91 -0.35
N ASN A 139 12.31 -15.32 -0.59
CA ASN A 139 11.14 -15.38 0.31
C ASN A 139 9.85 -15.89 -0.35
N SER A 140 9.94 -16.67 -1.42
CA SER A 140 8.78 -17.41 -1.95
C SER A 140 8.76 -18.82 -1.34
N PRO A 141 7.70 -19.24 -0.62
CA PRO A 141 7.51 -20.65 -0.29
C PRO A 141 7.19 -21.41 -1.59
N GLY A 142 7.82 -22.58 -1.75
CA GLY A 142 7.43 -23.57 -2.76
C GLY A 142 6.13 -24.28 -2.41
#